data_AF-A0A8T2BCS7-F1
#
_entry.id   AF-A0A8T2BCS7-F1
#
_cell.length_a   1.000
_cell.length_b   1.000
_cell.length_c   1.000
_cell.angle_alpha   90.00
_cell.angle_beta   90.00
_cell.angle_gamma   90.00
#
_symmetry.space_group_name_H-M   'P 1'
#
loop_
_entity.id
_entity.type
_entity.pdbx_description
1 polymer ?
#
loop_
_entity_poly.entity_id
_entity_poly.type
_entity_poly.pdbx_seq_one_letter_code
_entity_poly.pdbx_strand_id
1 'polypeptide(L)'
;MAFAYAGHNVVLEIQATIPSTPENPSKQPMWKGAIVAYIIVAFCYFPVALIGFWIFGNNVEDNILKSLQGPERLIIGTLKRFIIVANISVIIHLMGSYQVYAMPVFDMIESVMIKKWHFSPTRVLRYTIRWTFVAATMGIAIALPHFGALLSFFGGFVFAPTTYFIPCIIWLILKKPKRFGLSWCINWICIILGVLVMIIAPIGGLVKLINTLKKPDSSCKIT
;
A
#
# COMPACT_ATOMS: atom_id res chain seq x y z
N MET A 1 4.82 6.56 -6.56
CA MET A 1 4.56 7.66 -5.59
C MET A 1 3.12 7.72 -5.11
N ALA A 2 2.10 7.64 -5.96
CA ALA A 2 0.68 7.72 -5.52
C ALA A 2 0.31 6.73 -4.40
N PHE A 3 0.78 5.48 -4.47
CA PHE A 3 0.59 4.47 -3.43
C PHE A 3 1.25 4.80 -2.08
N ALA A 4 2.32 5.60 -2.08
CA ALA A 4 3.12 5.87 -0.89
C ALA A 4 2.34 6.68 0.18
N TYR A 5 1.18 7.22 -0.19
CA TYR A 5 0.34 8.09 0.62
C TYR A 5 -1.07 7.51 0.80
N ALA A 6 -1.16 6.27 1.30
CA ALA A 6 -2.40 5.49 1.43
C ALA A 6 -2.92 5.39 2.88
N GLY A 7 -2.89 6.49 3.65
CA GLY A 7 -3.35 6.49 5.04
C GLY A 7 -4.87 6.38 5.22
N HIS A 8 -5.64 6.61 4.16
CA HIS A 8 -7.12 6.68 4.20
C HIS A 8 -7.80 5.40 4.68
N ASN A 9 -7.17 4.24 4.49
CA ASN A 9 -7.71 2.93 4.88
C ASN A 9 -7.80 2.71 6.40
N VAL A 10 -7.08 3.51 7.18
CA VAL A 10 -7.07 3.42 8.66
C VAL A 10 -7.61 4.69 9.32
N VAL A 11 -8.04 5.68 8.53
CA VAL A 11 -8.51 6.97 9.06
C VAL A 11 -9.74 6.77 9.92
N LEU A 12 -10.69 5.92 9.53
CA LEU A 12 -11.92 5.73 10.30
C LEU A 12 -11.66 5.01 11.63
N GLU A 13 -10.76 4.03 11.62
CA GLU A 13 -10.32 3.28 12.79
C GLU A 13 -9.61 4.20 13.79
N ILE A 14 -8.67 5.04 13.31
CA ILE A 14 -8.00 6.03 14.17
C ILE A 14 -9.02 7.06 14.67
N GLN A 15 -9.90 7.56 13.81
CA GLN A 15 -10.89 8.56 14.20
C GLN A 15 -11.85 8.05 15.27
N ALA A 16 -12.21 6.77 15.22
CA ALA A 16 -13.08 6.13 16.20
C ALA A 16 -12.44 6.05 17.60
N THR A 17 -11.11 6.10 17.70
CA THR A 17 -10.39 6.10 19.00
C THR A 17 -10.19 7.50 19.59
N ILE A 18 -10.42 8.56 18.81
CA ILE A 18 -10.28 9.94 19.29
C ILE A 18 -11.55 10.31 20.06
N PRO A 19 -11.45 10.78 21.33
CA PRO A 19 -12.61 11.22 22.09
C PRO A 19 -13.34 12.32 21.32
N SER A 20 -14.65 12.16 21.17
CA SER A 20 -15.51 13.15 20.52
C SER A 20 -16.78 13.36 21.33
N THR A 21 -17.21 14.62 21.39
CA THR A 21 -18.52 15.02 21.93
C THR A 21 -19.27 15.79 20.84
N PRO A 22 -20.61 15.97 20.97
CA PRO A 22 -21.37 16.80 20.03
C PRO A 22 -20.81 18.22 19.88
N GLU A 23 -20.20 18.74 20.95
CA GLU A 23 -19.57 20.07 20.99
C GLU A 23 -18.14 20.07 20.43
N ASN A 24 -17.41 18.95 20.59
CA ASN A 24 -16.02 18.80 20.12
C ASN A 24 -15.89 17.62 19.15
N PRO A 25 -16.12 17.83 17.83
CA PRO A 25 -16.05 16.76 16.85
C PRO A 25 -14.61 16.29 16.61
N SER A 26 -14.41 14.97 16.50
CA SER A 26 -13.09 14.34 16.23
C SER A 26 -12.45 14.75 14.91
N LYS A 27 -13.20 15.39 14.00
CA LYS A 27 -12.70 15.86 12.70
C LYS A 27 -11.53 16.85 12.83
N GLN A 28 -11.59 17.78 13.79
CA GLN A 28 -10.53 18.79 13.95
C GLN A 28 -9.19 18.18 14.41
N PRO A 29 -9.13 17.39 15.50
CA PRO A 29 -7.88 16.74 15.91
C PRO A 29 -7.39 15.74 14.84
N MET A 30 -8.29 15.01 14.18
CA MET A 30 -7.92 14.11 13.08
C MET A 30 -7.25 14.87 11.93
N TRP A 31 -7.79 16.01 11.51
CA TRP A 31 -7.20 16.82 10.43
C TRP A 31 -5.79 17.32 10.77
N LYS A 32 -5.58 17.79 12.00
CA LYS A 32 -4.25 18.22 12.47
C LYS A 32 -3.27 17.04 12.49
N GLY A 33 -3.70 15.89 13.02
CA GLY A 33 -2.89 14.67 13.04
C GLY A 33 -2.50 14.20 11.64
N ALA A 34 -3.46 14.23 10.71
CA ALA A 34 -3.21 13.87 9.31
C ALA A 34 -2.16 14.79 8.66
N ILE A 35 -2.29 16.13 8.81
CA ILE A 35 -1.31 17.07 8.25
C ILE A 35 0.10 16.76 8.76
N VAL A 36 0.26 16.61 10.09
CA VAL A 36 1.57 16.32 10.70
C VAL A 36 2.11 14.99 10.19
N ALA A 37 1.28 13.95 10.11
CA ALA A 37 1.69 12.65 9.59
C ALA A 37 2.17 12.73 8.13
N TYR A 38 1.45 13.45 7.26
CA TYR A 38 1.84 13.62 5.85
C TYR A 38 3.14 14.42 5.69
N ILE A 39 3.38 15.42 6.54
CA ILE A 39 4.66 16.16 6.56
C ILE A 39 5.81 15.23 6.96
N ILE A 40 5.62 14.43 8.00
CA ILE A 40 6.64 13.46 8.44
C ILE A 40 6.93 12.45 7.33
N VAL A 41 5.91 11.89 6.69
CA VAL A 41 6.08 10.94 5.57
C VAL A 41 6.86 11.57 4.43
N ALA A 42 6.55 12.82 4.05
CA ALA A 42 7.31 13.54 3.04
C ALA A 42 8.78 13.71 3.47
N PHE A 43 9.02 14.14 4.71
CA PHE A 43 10.38 14.29 5.23
C PHE A 43 11.15 12.95 5.27
N CYS A 44 10.49 11.82 5.46
CA CYS A 44 11.13 10.51 5.40
C CYS A 44 11.38 10.04 3.95
N TYR A 45 10.46 10.30 3.02
CA TYR A 45 10.53 9.75 1.66
C TYR A 45 11.40 10.57 0.72
N PHE A 46 11.29 11.90 0.75
CA PHE A 46 11.99 12.76 -0.21
C PHE A 46 13.53 12.64 -0.09
N PRO A 47 14.15 12.70 1.10
CA PRO A 47 15.60 12.56 1.21
C PRO A 47 16.09 11.20 0.73
N VAL A 48 15.40 10.10 1.08
CA VAL A 48 15.77 8.76 0.65
C VAL A 48 15.67 8.61 -0.87
N ALA A 49 14.61 9.15 -1.48
CA ALA A 49 14.43 9.12 -2.93
C ALA A 49 15.48 9.97 -3.66
N LEU A 50 15.74 11.19 -3.19
CA LEU A 50 16.69 12.11 -3.82
C LEU A 50 18.13 11.59 -3.70
N ILE A 51 18.56 11.19 -2.50
CA ILE A 51 19.91 10.67 -2.27
C ILE A 51 20.09 9.32 -2.96
N GLY A 52 19.09 8.44 -2.89
CA GLY A 52 19.12 7.14 -3.56
C GLY A 52 19.28 7.29 -5.08
N PHE A 53 18.52 8.16 -5.71
CA PHE A 53 18.66 8.44 -7.14
C PHE A 53 19.99 9.13 -7.47
N TRP A 54 20.48 10.03 -6.61
CA TRP A 54 21.77 10.69 -6.83
C TRP A 54 22.95 9.71 -6.81
N ILE A 55 22.90 8.68 -5.96
CA ILE A 55 23.98 7.68 -5.82
C ILE A 55 23.87 6.59 -6.91
N PHE A 56 22.69 6.01 -7.12
CA PHE A 56 22.52 4.84 -7.99
C PHE A 56 22.09 5.20 -9.42
N GLY A 57 21.61 6.43 -9.65
CA GLY A 57 21.09 6.87 -10.95
C GLY A 57 20.03 5.91 -11.49
N ASN A 58 20.17 5.56 -12.76
CA ASN A 58 19.26 4.65 -13.46
C ASN A 58 19.39 3.17 -13.04
N ASN A 59 20.38 2.82 -12.22
CA ASN A 59 20.59 1.46 -11.72
C ASN A 59 19.87 1.18 -10.40
N VAL A 60 19.03 2.12 -9.93
CA VAL A 60 18.22 1.93 -8.73
C VAL A 60 17.21 0.80 -8.93
N GLU A 61 17.14 -0.10 -7.97
CA GLU A 61 16.22 -1.24 -7.96
C GLU A 61 14.91 -0.84 -7.29
N ASP A 62 13.84 -1.60 -7.55
CA ASP A 62 12.54 -1.38 -6.91
C ASP A 62 12.63 -1.41 -5.36
N ASN A 63 13.59 -2.18 -4.83
CA ASN A 63 13.95 -2.17 -3.42
C ASN A 63 15.39 -1.65 -3.27
N ILE A 64 15.52 -0.46 -2.68
CA ILE A 64 16.82 0.22 -2.48
C ILE A 64 17.82 -0.63 -1.68
N LEU A 65 17.35 -1.53 -0.79
CA LEU A 65 18.23 -2.44 -0.05
C LEU A 65 18.92 -3.45 -0.97
N LYS A 66 18.34 -3.79 -2.12
CA LYS A 66 18.99 -4.61 -3.14
C LYS A 66 20.04 -3.82 -3.92
N SER A 67 19.79 -2.56 -4.25
CA SER A 67 20.81 -1.69 -4.87
C SER A 67 22.04 -1.53 -3.97
N LEU A 68 21.85 -1.50 -2.65
CA LEU A 68 22.92 -1.45 -1.67
C LEU A 68 23.71 -2.77 -1.52
N GLN A 69 23.25 -3.87 -2.11
CA GLN A 69 23.90 -5.20 -2.04
C GLN A 69 24.80 -5.50 -3.25
N GLY A 70 24.93 -4.58 -4.21
CA GLY A 70 25.68 -4.79 -5.46
C GLY A 70 27.19 -5.07 -5.30
N PRO A 71 27.86 -5.58 -6.35
CA PRO A 71 29.25 -6.02 -6.32
C PRO A 71 30.30 -4.89 -6.26
N GLU A 72 29.89 -3.63 -6.19
CA GLU A 72 30.83 -2.52 -6.08
C GLU A 72 31.60 -2.59 -4.75
N ARG A 73 32.91 -2.69 -4.91
CA ARG A 73 33.95 -3.17 -3.99
C ARG A 73 34.20 -2.27 -2.76
N LEU A 74 33.24 -1.46 -2.33
CA LEU A 74 33.43 -0.34 -1.39
C LEU A 74 32.50 -0.34 -0.15
N ILE A 75 31.93 -1.49 0.22
CA ILE A 75 31.07 -1.61 1.40
C ILE A 75 31.87 -2.28 2.52
N ILE A 76 32.57 -1.43 3.29
CA ILE A 76 33.22 -1.72 4.58
C ILE A 76 32.33 -2.66 5.41
N GLY A 77 32.89 -3.65 6.11
CA GLY A 77 32.12 -4.67 6.86
C GLY A 77 31.02 -4.13 7.79
N THR A 78 31.15 -2.87 8.24
CA THR A 78 30.15 -2.10 8.97
C THR A 78 28.85 -1.85 8.17
N LEU A 79 28.92 -1.50 6.89
CA LEU A 79 27.75 -1.19 6.07
C LEU A 79 26.93 -2.44 5.72
N LYS A 80 27.58 -3.61 5.57
CA LYS A 80 26.87 -4.89 5.47
C LYS A 80 26.05 -5.21 6.72
N ARG A 81 26.57 -4.92 7.92
CA ARG A 81 25.83 -5.12 9.18
C ARG A 81 24.59 -4.22 9.24
N PHE A 82 24.68 -2.97 8.79
CA PHE A 82 23.52 -2.08 8.71
C PHE A 82 22.45 -2.56 7.73
N ILE A 83 22.83 -3.12 6.58
CA ILE A 83 21.88 -3.69 5.62
C ILE A 83 21.15 -4.90 6.23
N ILE A 84 21.85 -5.76 6.98
CA ILE A 84 21.22 -6.90 7.67
C ILE A 84 20.20 -6.39 8.70
N VAL A 85 20.60 -5.42 9.54
CA VAL A 85 19.69 -4.80 10.52
C VAL A 85 18.48 -4.16 9.83
N ALA A 86 18.68 -3.44 8.72
CA ALA A 86 17.59 -2.85 7.95
C ALA A 86 16.62 -3.90 7.42
N ASN A 87 17.13 -5.02 6.86
CA ASN A 87 16.27 -6.12 6.40
C ASN A 87 15.50 -6.77 7.56
N ILE A 88 16.13 -6.99 8.71
CA ILE A 88 15.45 -7.53 9.91
C ILE A 88 14.36 -6.56 10.38
N SER A 89 14.65 -5.26 10.44
CA SER A 89 13.67 -4.24 10.80
C SER A 89 12.47 -4.21 9.84
N VAL A 90 12.71 -4.36 8.53
CA VAL A 90 11.64 -4.49 7.53
C VAL A 90 10.80 -5.74 7.80
N ILE A 91 11.41 -6.88 8.12
CA ILE A 91 10.68 -8.11 8.45
C ILE A 91 9.79 -7.91 9.68
N ILE A 92 10.34 -7.38 10.78
CA ILE A 92 9.59 -7.12 12.02
C ILE A 92 8.42 -6.17 11.76
N HIS A 93 8.68 -5.08 11.02
CA HIS A 93 7.66 -4.11 10.64
C HIS A 93 6.53 -4.75 9.80
N LEU A 94 6.88 -5.57 8.80
CA LEU A 94 5.90 -6.23 7.93
C LEU A 94 5.09 -7.28 8.69
N MET A 95 5.70 -8.02 9.62
CA MET A 95 4.98 -8.97 10.48
C MET A 95 3.91 -8.26 11.32
N GLY A 96 4.27 -7.14 11.97
CA GLY A 96 3.31 -6.36 12.77
C GLY A 96 2.21 -5.75 11.89
N SER A 97 2.59 -5.14 10.76
CA SER A 97 1.65 -4.52 9.84
C SER A 97 0.66 -5.53 9.24
N TYR A 98 1.13 -6.73 8.88
CA TYR A 98 0.28 -7.80 8.36
C TYR A 98 -0.86 -8.15 9.34
N GLN A 99 -0.56 -8.25 10.65
CA GLN A 99 -1.60 -8.55 11.63
C GLN A 99 -2.65 -7.45 11.72
N VAL A 100 -2.23 -6.17 11.71
CA VAL A 100 -3.15 -5.03 11.77
C VAL A 100 -4.04 -4.97 10.53
N TYR A 101 -3.47 -5.13 9.33
CA TYR A 101 -4.23 -5.05 8.08
C TYR A 101 -5.09 -6.29 7.79
N ALA A 102 -4.71 -7.46 8.29
CA ALA A 102 -5.47 -8.69 8.06
C ALA A 102 -6.74 -8.78 8.94
N MET A 103 -6.77 -8.13 10.11
CA MET A 103 -7.90 -8.20 11.04
C MET A 103 -9.24 -7.73 10.42
N PRO A 104 -9.33 -6.55 9.78
CA PRO A 104 -10.57 -6.13 9.12
C PRO A 104 -11.00 -7.06 7.98
N VAL A 105 -10.03 -7.66 7.27
CA VAL A 105 -10.31 -8.61 6.20
C VAL A 105 -10.92 -9.89 6.75
N PHE A 106 -10.37 -10.41 7.85
CA PHE A 106 -10.92 -11.59 8.53
C PHE A 106 -12.35 -11.32 9.03
N ASP A 107 -12.58 -10.17 9.64
CA ASP A 107 -13.90 -9.78 10.15
C ASP A 107 -14.94 -9.60 9.02
N MET A 108 -14.51 -9.05 7.88
CA MET A 108 -15.36 -8.90 6.69
C MET A 108 -15.75 -10.27 6.12
N ILE A 109 -14.79 -11.18 5.93
CA ILE A 109 -15.06 -12.53 5.40
C ILE A 109 -15.96 -13.32 6.36
N GLU A 110 -15.66 -13.31 7.66
CA GLU A 110 -16.45 -13.95 8.70
C GLU A 110 -17.90 -13.39 8.72
N SER A 111 -18.04 -12.06 8.65
CA SER A 111 -19.35 -11.39 8.57
C SER A 111 -20.16 -11.80 7.34
N VAL A 112 -19.54 -11.91 6.17
CA VAL A 112 -20.23 -12.35 4.93
C VAL A 112 -20.66 -13.81 5.08
N MET A 113 -19.79 -14.68 5.56
CA MET A 113 -20.06 -16.10 5.74
C MET A 113 -21.21 -16.36 6.74
N ILE A 114 -21.25 -15.60 7.83
CA ILE A 114 -22.30 -15.74 8.85
C ILE A 114 -23.61 -15.09 8.38
N LYS A 115 -23.57 -13.82 7.96
CA LYS A 115 -24.79 -13.04 7.70
C LYS A 115 -25.43 -13.34 6.34
N LYS A 116 -24.62 -13.64 5.32
CA LYS A 116 -25.10 -13.85 3.95
C LYS A 116 -25.19 -15.33 3.59
N TRP A 117 -24.25 -16.14 4.07
CA TRP A 117 -24.21 -17.58 3.78
C TRP A 117 -24.70 -18.47 4.93
N HIS A 118 -25.17 -17.86 6.03
CA HIS A 118 -25.82 -18.53 7.15
C HIS A 118 -24.96 -19.63 7.82
N PHE A 119 -23.64 -19.50 7.79
CA PHE A 119 -22.77 -20.39 8.55
C PHE A 119 -22.82 -20.10 10.05
N SER A 120 -22.65 -21.15 10.85
CA SER A 120 -22.58 -21.01 12.30
C SER A 120 -21.23 -20.39 12.72
N PRO A 121 -21.24 -19.42 13.65
CA PRO A 121 -20.02 -18.79 14.15
C PRO A 121 -19.26 -19.77 15.04
N THR A 122 -18.37 -20.55 14.44
CA THR A 122 -17.56 -21.56 15.13
C THR A 122 -16.08 -21.17 15.12
N ARG A 123 -15.32 -21.64 16.12
CA ARG A 123 -13.85 -21.46 16.14
C ARG A 123 -13.20 -22.09 14.90
N VAL A 124 -13.75 -23.21 14.42
CA VAL A 124 -13.29 -23.89 13.21
C VAL A 124 -13.42 -22.97 11.99
N LEU A 125 -14.58 -22.34 11.80
CA LEU A 125 -14.79 -21.37 10.70
C LEU A 125 -13.74 -20.25 10.74
N ARG A 126 -13.52 -19.65 11.91
CA ARG A 126 -12.53 -18.58 12.09
C ARG A 126 -11.09 -19.04 11.79
N TYR A 127 -10.71 -20.25 12.22
CA TYR A 127 -9.40 -20.81 11.87
C TYR A 127 -9.28 -21.07 10.37
N THR A 128 -10.31 -21.66 9.75
CA THR A 128 -10.31 -21.94 8.31
C THR A 128 -10.16 -20.66 7.48
N ILE A 129 -10.88 -19.59 7.82
CA ILE A 129 -10.75 -18.29 7.14
C ILE A 129 -9.31 -17.76 7.21
N ARG A 130 -8.69 -17.81 8.40
CA ARG A 130 -7.33 -17.30 8.59
C ARG A 130 -6.30 -18.14 7.83
N TRP A 131 -6.36 -19.46 7.93
CA TRP A 131 -5.44 -20.36 7.23
C TRP A 131 -5.58 -20.28 5.72
N THR A 132 -6.81 -20.25 5.20
CA THR A 132 -7.04 -20.11 3.75
C THR A 132 -6.56 -18.77 3.22
N PHE A 133 -6.76 -17.68 3.96
CA PHE A 133 -6.24 -16.36 3.58
C PHE A 133 -4.71 -16.32 3.57
N VAL A 134 -4.05 -16.87 4.60
CA VAL A 134 -2.57 -16.94 4.66
C VAL A 134 -2.03 -17.84 3.54
N ALA A 135 -2.67 -18.98 3.27
CA ALA A 135 -2.27 -19.87 2.19
C ALA A 135 -2.42 -19.20 0.82
N ALA A 136 -3.50 -18.45 0.61
CA ALA A 136 -3.73 -17.70 -0.63
C ALA A 136 -2.69 -16.60 -0.84
N THR A 137 -2.40 -15.79 0.19
CA THR A 137 -1.38 -14.72 0.09
C THR A 137 0.03 -15.28 -0.09
N MET A 138 0.34 -16.41 0.55
CA MET A 138 1.59 -17.15 0.33
C MET A 138 1.68 -17.69 -1.10
N GLY A 139 0.60 -18.26 -1.63
CA GLY A 139 0.53 -18.74 -3.01
C GLY A 139 0.81 -17.63 -4.02
N ILE A 140 0.22 -16.44 -3.82
CA ILE A 140 0.49 -15.26 -4.66
C ILE A 140 1.96 -14.83 -4.54
N ALA A 141 2.52 -14.82 -3.32
CA ALA A 141 3.90 -14.41 -3.08
C ALA A 141 4.91 -15.33 -3.79
N ILE A 142 4.65 -16.66 -3.81
CA ILE A 142 5.48 -17.64 -4.51
C ILE A 142 5.31 -17.53 -6.03
N ALA A 143 4.07 -17.35 -6.51
CA ALA A 143 3.78 -17.29 -7.93
C ALA A 143 4.34 -16.03 -8.60
N LEU A 144 4.41 -14.90 -7.87
CA LEU A 144 4.76 -13.59 -8.42
C LEU A 144 5.81 -12.87 -7.55
N PRO A 145 7.09 -13.30 -7.53
CA PRO A 145 8.12 -12.73 -6.66
C PRO A 145 8.67 -11.36 -7.13
N HIS A 146 7.81 -10.52 -7.73
CA HIS A 146 8.19 -9.23 -8.33
C HIS A 146 7.49 -8.06 -7.64
N PHE A 147 8.14 -7.54 -6.59
CA PHE A 147 7.60 -6.48 -5.73
C PHE A 147 7.11 -5.25 -6.49
N GLY A 148 7.92 -4.64 -7.38
CA GLY A 148 7.53 -3.42 -8.08
C GLY A 148 6.38 -3.60 -9.07
N ALA A 149 6.29 -4.79 -9.71
CA ALA A 149 5.18 -5.12 -10.60
C ALA A 149 3.86 -5.26 -9.83
N LEU A 150 3.87 -6.00 -8.71
CA LEU A 150 2.72 -6.14 -7.82
C LEU A 150 2.29 -4.79 -7.23
N LEU A 151 3.25 -3.98 -6.78
CA LEU A 151 2.99 -2.67 -6.20
C LEU A 151 2.35 -1.72 -7.22
N SER A 152 2.82 -1.74 -8.46
CA SER A 152 2.25 -0.93 -9.55
C SER A 152 0.86 -1.42 -9.93
N PHE A 153 0.66 -2.74 -9.97
CA PHE A 153 -0.63 -3.34 -10.28
C PHE A 153 -1.70 -3.03 -9.22
N PHE A 154 -1.48 -3.44 -7.97
CA PHE A 154 -2.44 -3.20 -6.89
C PHE A 154 -2.53 -1.71 -6.52
N GLY A 155 -1.42 -0.98 -6.58
CA GLY A 155 -1.38 0.48 -6.40
C GLY A 155 -2.26 1.24 -7.39
N GLY A 156 -2.25 0.83 -8.66
CA GLY A 156 -3.16 1.37 -9.66
C GLY A 156 -4.59 0.89 -9.47
N PHE A 157 -4.77 -0.43 -9.44
CA PHE A 157 -6.10 -1.04 -9.51
C PHE A 157 -6.94 -0.84 -8.25
N VAL A 158 -6.33 -0.91 -7.06
CA VAL A 158 -7.04 -0.89 -5.76
C VAL A 158 -6.92 0.46 -5.08
N PHE A 159 -5.73 1.04 -5.05
CA PHE A 159 -5.50 2.30 -4.35
C PHE A 159 -5.98 3.50 -5.15
N ALA A 160 -5.88 3.52 -6.48
CA ALA A 160 -6.36 4.66 -7.24
C ALA A 160 -7.89 4.90 -7.06
N PRO A 161 -8.75 3.86 -7.06
CA PRO A 161 -10.14 3.99 -6.65
C PRO A 161 -10.36 4.57 -5.27
N THR A 162 -9.77 3.93 -4.27
CA THR A 162 -10.05 4.22 -2.86
C THR A 162 -9.51 5.58 -2.43
N THR A 163 -8.46 6.07 -3.08
CA THR A 163 -7.83 7.36 -2.76
C THR A 163 -8.33 8.51 -3.62
N TYR A 164 -8.47 8.34 -4.95
CA TYR A 164 -8.69 9.48 -5.85
C TYR A 164 -10.13 9.66 -6.31
N PHE A 165 -10.84 8.60 -6.71
CA PHE A 165 -12.17 8.80 -7.30
C PHE A 165 -13.33 8.50 -6.35
N ILE A 166 -13.25 7.46 -5.50
CA ILE A 166 -14.37 7.10 -4.61
C ILE A 166 -14.70 8.25 -3.63
N PRO A 167 -13.73 8.82 -2.89
CA PRO A 167 -14.02 9.92 -1.96
C PRO A 167 -14.54 11.16 -2.67
N CYS A 168 -14.02 11.47 -3.86
CA CYS A 168 -14.45 12.60 -4.67
C CYS A 168 -15.89 12.44 -5.18
N ILE A 169 -16.26 11.25 -5.65
CA ILE A 169 -17.64 10.95 -6.06
C ILE A 169 -18.59 11.07 -4.87
N ILE A 170 -18.25 10.44 -3.73
CA ILE A 170 -19.04 10.53 -2.50
C ILE A 170 -19.22 12.00 -2.08
N TRP A 171 -18.15 12.79 -2.11
CA TRP A 171 -18.20 14.20 -1.75
C TRP A 171 -19.09 15.02 -2.70
N LEU A 172 -19.01 14.79 -4.01
CA LEU A 172 -19.86 15.45 -5.01
C LEU A 172 -21.35 15.13 -4.81
N ILE A 173 -21.68 13.88 -4.47
CA ILE A 173 -23.06 13.43 -4.21
C ILE A 173 -23.59 14.04 -2.91
N LEU A 174 -22.80 14.02 -1.83
CA LEU A 174 -23.24 14.45 -0.50
C LEU A 174 -23.28 15.97 -0.34
N LYS A 175 -22.28 16.69 -0.86
CA LYS A 175 -22.16 18.15 -0.66
C LYS A 175 -22.74 18.99 -1.78
N LYS A 176 -22.98 18.41 -2.96
CA LYS A 176 -23.58 19.09 -4.14
C LYS A 176 -23.03 20.51 -4.35
N PRO A 177 -21.71 20.67 -4.50
CA PRO A 177 -21.11 21.99 -4.67
C PRO A 177 -21.61 22.68 -5.95
N LYS A 178 -21.48 24.00 -6.01
CA LYS A 178 -21.81 24.78 -7.21
C LYS A 178 -21.03 24.24 -8.42
N ARG A 179 -21.75 23.94 -9.50
CA ARG A 179 -21.14 23.50 -10.77
C ARG A 179 -20.13 24.54 -11.25
N PHE A 180 -18.98 24.08 -11.72
CA PHE A 180 -17.82 24.91 -12.08
C PHE A 180 -17.18 25.72 -10.93
N GLY A 181 -17.55 25.45 -9.68
CA GLY A 181 -16.79 25.97 -8.53
C GLY A 181 -15.44 25.27 -8.38
N LEU A 182 -14.50 25.90 -7.68
CA LEU A 182 -13.14 25.38 -7.47
C LEU A 182 -13.14 23.96 -6.90
N SER A 183 -13.94 23.70 -5.86
CA SER A 183 -14.06 22.36 -5.29
C SER A 183 -14.70 21.35 -6.26
N TRP A 184 -15.64 21.78 -7.12
CA TRP A 184 -16.22 20.89 -8.12
C TRP A 184 -15.18 20.49 -9.18
N CYS A 185 -14.41 21.45 -9.68
CA CYS A 185 -13.34 21.20 -10.66
C CYS A 185 -12.25 20.28 -10.11
N ILE A 186 -11.76 20.53 -8.88
CA ILE A 186 -10.72 19.70 -8.25
C ILE A 186 -11.18 18.24 -8.11
N ASN A 187 -12.41 18.01 -7.64
CA ASN A 187 -12.92 16.65 -7.49
C ASN A 187 -13.03 15.92 -8.84
N TRP A 188 -13.44 16.61 -9.91
CA TRP A 188 -13.46 16.01 -11.26
C TRP A 188 -12.06 15.71 -11.79
N ILE A 189 -11.09 16.59 -11.57
CA ILE A 189 -9.69 16.35 -11.93
C ILE A 189 -9.16 15.11 -11.18
N CYS A 190 -9.41 15.00 -9.88
CA CYS A 190 -9.04 13.83 -9.09
C CYS A 190 -9.68 12.54 -9.62
N ILE A 191 -10.96 12.58 -10.03
CA ILE A 191 -11.64 11.43 -10.63
C ILE A 191 -10.96 11.02 -11.94
N ILE A 192 -10.74 11.96 -12.86
CA ILE A 192 -10.14 11.68 -14.17
C ILE A 192 -8.71 11.13 -13.99
N LEU A 193 -7.89 11.79 -13.17
CA LEU A 193 -6.53 11.31 -12.87
C LEU A 193 -6.54 9.94 -12.20
N GLY A 194 -7.45 9.71 -11.24
CA GLY A 194 -7.62 8.41 -10.58
C GLY A 194 -7.95 7.29 -11.56
N VAL A 195 -8.86 7.54 -12.49
CA VAL A 195 -9.23 6.57 -13.55
C VAL A 195 -8.06 6.31 -14.49
N LEU A 196 -7.32 7.35 -14.90
CA LEU A 196 -6.13 7.18 -15.74
C LEU A 196 -5.07 6.32 -15.04
N VAL A 197 -4.79 6.58 -13.75
CA VAL A 197 -3.85 5.79 -12.96
C VAL A 197 -4.34 4.33 -12.81
N MET A 198 -5.63 4.13 -12.59
CA MET A 198 -6.24 2.80 -12.47
C MET A 198 -6.07 1.97 -13.75
N ILE A 199 -6.02 2.59 -14.92
CA ILE A 199 -5.82 1.88 -16.20
C ILE A 199 -4.32 1.70 -16.48
N ILE A 200 -3.54 2.77 -16.41
CA ILE A 200 -2.14 2.78 -16.87
C ILE A 200 -1.23 1.96 -15.95
N ALA A 201 -1.38 2.10 -14.62
CA ALA A 201 -0.45 1.47 -13.69
C ALA A 201 -0.56 -0.08 -13.66
N PRO A 202 -1.76 -0.69 -13.73
CA PRO A 202 -1.89 -2.13 -13.88
C PRO A 202 -1.34 -2.66 -15.20
N ILE A 203 -1.54 -1.96 -16.31
CA ILE A 203 -0.95 -2.33 -17.61
C ILE A 203 0.58 -2.33 -17.50
N GLY A 204 1.17 -1.27 -16.94
CA GLY A 204 2.61 -1.18 -16.73
C GLY A 204 3.14 -2.32 -15.83
N GLY A 205 2.44 -2.62 -14.73
CA GLY A 205 2.77 -3.74 -13.84
C GLY A 205 2.72 -5.10 -14.55
N LEU A 206 1.67 -5.36 -15.33
CA LEU A 206 1.50 -6.60 -16.10
C LEU A 206 2.54 -6.74 -17.20
N VAL A 207 2.85 -5.68 -17.94
CA VAL A 207 3.89 -5.70 -18.97
C VAL A 207 5.26 -5.99 -18.35
N LYS A 208 5.58 -5.36 -17.21
CA LYS A 208 6.81 -5.66 -16.45
C LYS A 208 6.86 -7.12 -16.05
N LEU A 209 5.76 -7.67 -15.52
CA LEU A 209 5.66 -9.06 -15.13
C LEU A 209 5.85 -10.03 -16.32
N ILE A 210 5.13 -9.81 -17.42
CA ILE A 210 5.21 -10.67 -18.63
C ILE A 210 6.62 -10.66 -19.21
N ASN A 211 7.25 -9.48 -19.29
CA ASN A 211 8.61 -9.37 -19.82
C ASN A 211 9.63 -10.11 -18.94
N THR A 212 9.47 -10.07 -17.63
CA THR A 212 10.32 -10.81 -16.70
C THR A 212 10.09 -12.32 -16.79
N LEU A 213 8.84 -12.79 -16.93
CA LEU A 213 8.55 -14.21 -17.11
C LEU A 213 9.01 -14.75 -18.47
N LYS A 214 9.00 -13.91 -19.52
CA LYS A 214 9.43 -14.28 -20.88
C LYS A 214 10.95 -14.35 -21.05
N LYS A 215 11.70 -13.61 -20.22
CA LYS A 215 13.16 -13.76 -20.11
C LYS A 215 13.44 -14.71 -18.94
N PRO A 216 13.57 -16.03 -19.15
CA PRO A 216 13.96 -16.92 -18.08
C PRO A 216 15.31 -16.43 -17.54
N ASP A 217 15.32 -16.14 -16.24
CA ASP A 217 16.51 -15.73 -15.54
C ASP A 217 17.57 -16.83 -15.72
N SER A 218 18.67 -16.52 -16.40
CA SER A 218 19.85 -17.38 -16.52
C SER A 218 20.53 -17.64 -15.16
N SER A 219 19.93 -17.14 -14.07
CA SER A 219 20.41 -17.18 -12.69
C SER A 219 19.69 -18.21 -11.82
N CYS A 220 18.83 -19.09 -12.38
CA CYS A 220 18.40 -20.30 -11.68
C CYS A 220 19.55 -21.33 -11.66
N LYS A 221 20.62 -21.02 -10.93
CA LYS A 221 21.47 -22.05 -10.35
C LYS A 221 20.89 -22.34 -8.98
N ILE A 222 20.11 -23.41 -8.91
CA ILE A 222 19.88 -24.13 -7.65
C ILE A 222 21.24 -24.67 -7.24
N THR A 223 21.89 -24.00 -6.29
CA THR A 223 22.97 -24.54 -5.45
C THR A 223 22.76 -24.03 -4.06
#